data_AF-A0A8X6RN00-F1
#
_entry.id   AF-A0A8X6RN00-F1
#
_cell.length_a   1.000
_cell.length_b   1.000
_cell.length_c   1.000
_cell.angle_alpha   90.00
_cell.angle_beta   90.00
_cell.angle_gamma   90.00
#
_symmetry.space_group_name_H-M   'P 1'
#
loop_
_entity.id
_entity.type
_entity.pdbx_description
1 polymer ?
#
loop_
_entity_poly.entity_id
_entity_poly.type
_entity_poly.pdbx_seq_one_letter_code
_entity_poly.pdbx_strand_id
1 'polypeptide(L)'
;MKRTLLEWLRQQTKLLSEANPQVYAETPLHPEKLTVWSALWAGGIIGPYFCKNDEGFYSVTVNGDRYRAMITNFFIPELNNHDVQELWFQTKRCHTARAIMIY
;
A
#
# COMPACT_ATOMS: atom_id res chain seq x y z
N MET A 1 -13.40 -6.29 -15.67
CA MET A 1 -12.16 -5.67 -15.17
C MET A 1 -12.35 -4.25 -14.61
N LYS A 2 -13.07 -3.34 -15.30
CA LYS A 2 -13.31 -1.97 -14.78
C LYS A 2 -14.25 -1.90 -13.56
N ARG A 3 -15.23 -2.82 -13.45
CA ARG A 3 -16.18 -2.87 -12.30
C ARG A 3 -15.51 -3.25 -10.99
N THR A 4 -14.63 -4.26 -11.02
CA THR A 4 -13.90 -4.75 -9.84
C THR A 4 -12.94 -3.71 -9.27
N LEU A 5 -12.28 -2.92 -10.12
CA LEU A 5 -11.39 -1.84 -9.71
C LEU A 5 -12.15 -0.68 -9.03
N LEU A 6 -13.33 -0.34 -9.54
CA LEU A 6 -14.21 0.68 -8.94
C LEU A 6 -14.76 0.24 -7.58
N GLU A 7 -15.17 -1.02 -7.45
CA GLU A 7 -15.62 -1.59 -6.18
C GLU A 7 -14.48 -1.62 -5.15
N TRP A 8 -13.27 -1.94 -5.59
CA TRP A 8 -12.07 -1.93 -4.76
C TRP A 8 -11.70 -0.50 -4.29
N LEU A 9 -11.74 0.48 -5.18
CA LEU A 9 -11.52 1.90 -4.85
C LEU A 9 -12.60 2.47 -3.92
N ARG A 10 -13.83 1.99 -4.04
CA ARG A 10 -14.97 2.40 -3.19
C ARG A 10 -14.81 1.92 -1.75
N GLN A 11 -14.16 0.78 -1.51
CA GLN A 11 -13.82 0.34 -0.16
C GLN A 11 -12.71 1.19 0.48
N GLN A 12 -11.83 1.79 -0.32
CA GLN A 12 -10.73 2.64 0.15
C GLN A 12 -11.17 4.09 0.44
N THR A 13 -12.23 4.57 -0.22
CA THR A 13 -12.74 5.92 -0.06
C THR A 13 -14.05 5.89 0.71
N LYS A 14 -14.07 6.42 1.94
CA LYS A 14 -15.31 6.68 2.67
C LYS A 14 -16.05 7.82 1.98
N LEU A 15 -16.70 7.53 0.84
CA LEU A 15 -17.65 8.44 0.22
C LEU A 15 -18.76 8.66 1.24
N LEU A 16 -18.79 9.86 1.82
CA LEU A 16 -19.89 10.32 2.64
C LEU A 16 -21.14 10.34 1.75
N SER A 17 -21.94 9.27 1.77
CA SER A 17 -23.32 9.34 1.32
C SER A 17 -24.13 10.05 2.40
N GLU A 18 -24.97 11.01 2.01
CA GLU A 18 -25.85 11.74 2.94
C GLU A 18 -26.86 10.81 3.64
N ALA A 19 -27.15 9.65 3.06
CA ALA A 19 -27.98 8.63 3.67
C ALA A 19 -27.11 7.57 4.36
N ASN A 20 -27.40 7.30 5.63
CA ASN A 20 -26.90 6.15 6.39
C ASN A 20 -27.52 4.87 5.80
N PRO A 21 -26.75 3.99 5.11
CA PRO A 21 -27.30 2.71 4.68
C PRO A 21 -27.46 1.83 5.93
N GLN A 22 -28.70 1.66 6.37
CA GLN A 22 -29.11 0.73 7.45
C GLN A 22 -28.94 -0.74 7.00
N VAL A 23 -27.78 -1.09 6.46
CA VAL A 23 -27.44 -2.44 6.01
C VAL A 23 -26.34 -2.95 6.93
N TYR A 24 -26.73 -3.83 7.84
CA TYR A 24 -25.80 -4.54 8.71
C TYR A 24 -25.19 -5.70 7.92
N ALA A 25 -23.93 -5.56 7.54
CA ALA A 25 -23.14 -6.66 7.01
C ALA A 25 -22.31 -7.25 8.15
N GLU A 26 -22.58 -8.51 8.52
CA GLU A 26 -21.72 -9.24 9.44
C GLU A 26 -20.38 -9.54 8.74
N THR A 27 -19.28 -9.01 9.29
CA THR A 27 -17.93 -9.32 8.83
C THR A 27 -17.23 -10.21 9.84
N PRO A 28 -16.32 -11.11 9.40
CA PRO A 28 -15.53 -11.92 10.32
C PRO A 28 -14.84 -11.03 11.34
N LEU A 29 -14.81 -11.44 12.61
CA LEU A 29 -14.15 -10.69 13.68
C LEU A 29 -12.62 -10.57 13.43
N HIS A 30 -12.04 -11.56 12.74
CA HIS A 30 -10.63 -11.61 12.36
C HIS A 30 -10.48 -12.12 10.91
N PRO A 31 -10.83 -11.30 9.91
CA PRO A 31 -10.54 -11.66 8.54
C PRO A 31 -9.03 -11.68 8.38
N GLU A 32 -8.51 -12.63 7.59
CA GLU A 32 -7.10 -12.62 7.23
C GLU A 32 -6.82 -11.33 6.44
N LYS A 33 -5.92 -10.49 6.98
CA LYS A 33 -5.61 -9.17 6.40
C LYS A 33 -4.31 -9.27 5.65
N LEU A 34 -4.31 -8.89 4.38
CA LEU A 34 -3.07 -8.75 3.60
C LEU A 34 -2.68 -7.28 3.50
N THR A 35 -1.47 -6.95 3.95
CA THR A 35 -0.92 -5.61 3.80
C THR A 35 -0.13 -5.53 2.51
N VAL A 36 -0.51 -4.59 1.65
CA VAL A 36 0.13 -4.36 0.36
C VAL A 36 0.57 -2.91 0.28
N TRP A 37 1.78 -2.68 -0.22
CA TRP A 37 2.28 -1.36 -0.58
C TRP A 37 2.36 -1.24 -2.10
N SER A 38 2.04 -0.07 -2.64
CA SER A 38 2.14 0.20 -4.07
C SER A 38 2.47 1.67 -4.29
N ALA A 39 3.27 1.95 -5.32
CA ALA A 39 3.55 3.32 -5.76
C ALA A 39 2.80 3.64 -7.05
N LEU A 40 2.36 4.88 -7.16
CA LEU A 40 1.74 5.43 -8.36
C LEU A 40 2.63 6.54 -8.91
N TRP A 41 2.81 6.56 -10.22
CA TRP A 41 3.51 7.63 -10.94
C TRP A 41 2.86 7.89 -12.31
N ALA A 42 3.32 8.90 -13.03
CA ALA A 42 2.70 9.33 -14.28
C ALA A 42 2.65 8.23 -15.37
N GLY A 43 3.65 7.34 -15.41
CA GLY A 43 3.72 6.23 -16.36
C GLY A 43 3.08 4.93 -15.88
N GLY A 44 2.53 4.87 -14.66
CA GLY A 44 1.79 3.69 -14.20
C GLY A 44 1.90 3.39 -12.70
N ILE A 45 1.76 2.10 -12.38
CA ILE A 45 1.80 1.56 -11.02
C ILE A 45 3.10 0.80 -10.86
N ILE A 46 3.89 1.17 -9.85
CA ILE A 46 5.06 0.40 -9.44
C ILE A 46 4.62 -0.54 -8.32
N GLY A 47 4.38 -1.78 -8.74
CA GLY A 47 4.24 -2.96 -7.90
C GLY A 47 3.07 -3.00 -6.92
N PRO A 48 2.59 -4.20 -6.58
CA PRO A 48 2.13 -4.52 -5.24
C PRO A 48 3.25 -5.27 -4.47
N TYR A 49 3.82 -4.62 -3.46
CA TYR A 49 4.71 -5.26 -2.49
C TYR A 49 3.89 -5.83 -1.33
N PHE A 50 3.96 -7.14 -1.14
CA PHE A 50 3.25 -7.83 -0.06
C PHE A 50 4.09 -7.82 1.22
N CYS A 51 3.60 -7.15 2.26
CA CYS A 51 4.28 -7.12 3.55
C CYS A 51 3.97 -8.42 4.30
N LYS A 52 4.88 -9.38 4.15
CA LYS A 52 4.79 -10.71 4.77
C LYS A 52 5.92 -10.93 5.78
N ASN A 53 5.77 -11.93 6.64
CA ASN A 53 6.85 -12.42 7.50
C ASN A 53 7.97 -13.05 6.65
N ASP A 54 9.11 -13.35 7.26
CA ASP A 54 10.29 -13.88 6.56
C ASP A 54 10.01 -15.24 5.88
N GLU A 55 9.02 -15.98 6.39
CA GLU A 55 8.55 -17.24 5.81
C GLU A 55 7.56 -17.05 4.64
N GLY A 56 7.04 -15.83 4.44
CA GLY A 56 6.14 -15.49 3.34
C GLY A 56 4.68 -15.94 3.50
N PHE A 57 4.32 -16.53 4.65
CA PHE A 57 2.99 -17.10 4.89
C PHE A 57 2.02 -16.09 5.47
N TYR A 58 2.46 -15.25 6.39
CA TYR A 58 1.58 -14.36 7.13
C TYR A 58 1.84 -12.90 6.77
N SER A 59 0.76 -12.16 6.56
CA SER A 59 0.81 -10.71 6.46
C SER A 59 1.26 -10.10 7.78
N VAL A 60 2.07 -9.06 7.69
CA VAL A 60 2.64 -8.39 8.86
C VAL A 60 2.41 -6.89 8.83
N THR A 61 2.35 -6.30 10.02
CA THR A 61 2.34 -4.86 10.18
C THR A 61 3.64 -4.26 9.64
N VAL A 62 3.51 -3.20 8.84
CA VAL A 62 4.63 -2.42 8.33
C VAL A 62 5.21 -1.60 9.48
N ASN A 63 6.48 -1.82 9.79
CA ASN A 63 7.26 -1.00 10.72
C ASN A 63 8.38 -0.27 9.95
N GLY A 64 9.17 0.55 10.66
CA GLY A 64 10.23 1.36 10.04
C GLY A 64 11.27 0.54 9.28
N ASP A 65 11.76 -0.56 9.87
CA ASP A 65 12.79 -1.41 9.25
C ASP A 65 12.27 -2.15 8.02
N ARG A 66 11.06 -2.70 8.10
CA ARG A 66 10.42 -3.37 6.96
C ARG A 66 10.08 -2.38 5.85
N TYR A 67 9.69 -1.16 6.21
CA TYR A 67 9.47 -0.10 5.24
C TYR A 67 10.78 0.29 4.55
N ARG A 68 11.88 0.46 5.31
CA ARG A 68 13.21 0.73 4.75
C ARG A 68 13.67 -0.39 3.83
N ALA A 69 13.54 -1.64 4.26
CA ALA A 69 13.87 -2.80 3.44
C ALA A 69 13.04 -2.86 2.15
N MET A 70 11.74 -2.56 2.21
CA MET A 70 10.88 -2.45 1.03
C MET A 70 11.36 -1.33 0.09
N ILE A 71 11.68 -0.15 0.61
CA ILE A 71 12.18 0.96 -0.24
C ILE A 71 13.50 0.58 -0.92
N THR A 72 14.47 0.06 -0.16
CA THR A 72 15.82 -0.24 -0.65
C THR A 72 15.87 -1.45 -1.57
N ASN A 73 15.16 -2.53 -1.21
CA ASN A 73 15.31 -3.83 -1.89
C ASN A 73 14.25 -4.05 -2.98
N PHE A 74 13.17 -3.27 -2.99
CA PHE A 74 12.10 -3.40 -3.96
C PHE A 74 11.85 -2.10 -4.73
N PHE A 75 11.51 -1.01 -4.05
CA PHE A 75 11.03 0.20 -4.75
C PHE A 75 12.11 0.90 -5.58
N ILE A 76 13.32 1.10 -5.04
CA ILE A 76 14.42 1.73 -5.78
C ILE A 76 14.84 0.89 -7.01
N PRO A 77 15.04 -0.44 -6.89
CA PRO A 77 15.26 -1.29 -8.07
C PRO A 77 14.17 -1.15 -9.14
N GLU A 78 12.90 -1.12 -8.73
CA GLU A 78 11.79 -0.96 -9.69
C GLU A 78 11.77 0.42 -10.36
N LEU A 79 12.11 1.49 -9.65
CA LEU A 79 12.26 2.83 -10.25
C LEU A 79 13.32 2.84 -11.35
N ASN A 80 14.46 2.19 -11.10
CA ASN A 80 15.54 2.06 -12.08
C ASN A 80 15.10 1.22 -13.29
N ASN A 81 14.36 0.12 -13.06
CA ASN A 81 13.82 -0.70 -14.15
C ASN A 81 12.84 0.06 -15.05
N HIS A 82 12.12 1.02 -14.48
CA HIS A 82 11.19 1.87 -15.20
C HIS A 82 11.82 3.16 -15.77
N ASP A 83 13.14 3.35 -15.63
CA ASP A 83 13.90 4.56 -16.02
C ASP A 83 13.23 5.85 -15.52
N VAL A 84 12.67 5.81 -14.30
CA VAL A 84 12.02 6.97 -13.69
C VAL A 84 13.10 7.88 -13.11
N GLN A 85 13.49 8.89 -13.89
CA GLN A 85 14.43 9.93 -13.46
C GLN A 85 13.68 11.05 -12.73
N GLU A 86 14.23 11.52 -11.62
CA GLU A 86 13.70 12.64 -10.79
C GLU A 86 12.24 12.46 -10.32
N LEU A 87 12.06 11.74 -9.21
CA LEU A 87 10.75 11.53 -8.59
C LEU A 87 10.59 12.35 -7.30
N TRP A 88 9.47 13.06 -7.18
CA TRP A 88 9.00 13.60 -5.91
C TRP A 88 8.19 12.54 -5.16
N PHE A 89 8.70 12.08 -4.03
CA PHE A 89 8.04 11.04 -3.24
C PHE A 89 7.08 11.64 -2.20
N GLN A 90 5.81 11.23 -2.26
CA GLN A 90 4.80 11.63 -1.28
C GLN A 90 4.09 10.41 -0.68
N THR A 91 4.06 10.32 0.65
CA THR A 91 3.31 9.31 1.40
C THR A 91 2.38 9.97 2.43
N LYS A 92 1.26 9.33 2.77
CA LYS A 92 0.36 9.83 3.82
C LYS A 92 0.94 9.49 5.19
N ARG A 93 1.66 10.45 5.78
CA ARG A 93 2.03 10.62 7.21
C ARG A 93 1.87 9.37 8.12
N CYS A 94 2.79 8.42 8.03
CA CYS A 94 3.13 7.50 9.15
C CYS A 94 4.61 7.02 9.15
N HIS A 95 5.42 7.43 8.16
CA HIS A 95 6.78 6.93 7.97
C HIS A 95 7.88 7.99 8.17
N THR A 96 7.58 9.12 8.81
CA THR A 96 8.62 10.06 9.27
C THR A 96 9.23 9.58 10.60
N ALA A 97 9.57 8.30 10.70
CA ALA A 97 10.49 7.83 11.73
C ALA A 97 11.90 8.16 11.23
N ARG A 98 12.74 8.74 12.09
CA ARG A 98 14.14 9.13 11.79
C ARG A 98 14.99 8.01 11.17
N ALA A 99 14.52 6.76 11.22
CA ALA A 99 15.12 5.55 10.65
C ALA A 99 15.00 5.40 9.12
N ILE A 100 14.14 6.19 8.45
CA ILE A 100 13.86 6.02 7.00
C ILE A 100 14.71 6.98 6.13
N MET A 101 15.52 7.86 6.73
CA MET A 101 16.49 8.65 5.97
C MET A 101 17.66 7.75 5.54
N ILE A 102 17.74 7.50 4.23
CA ILE A 102 18.90 6.89 3.58
C ILE A 102 19.84 8.07 3.28
N TYR A 103 21.06 8.04 3.84
CA TYR A 103 22.14 8.99 3.52
C TYR A 103 22.74 8.69 2.15
#